data_AF-A0A919TQU3-F1
#
_entry.id   AF-A0A919TQU3-F1
#
_cell.length_a   1.000
_cell.length_b   1.000
_cell.length_c   1.000
_cell.angle_alpha   90.00
_cell.angle_beta   90.00
_cell.angle_gamma   90.00
#
_symmetry.space_group_name_H-M   'P 1'
#
loop_
_entity.id
_entity.type
_entity.pdbx_description
1 polymer ?
#
loop_
_entity_poly.entity_id
_entity_poly.type
_entity_poly.pdbx_seq_one_letter_code
_entity_poly.pdbx_strand_id
1 'polypeptide(L)'
;MNPLDGNAMAGDLRELFTVDVTAAHYTCAGCGHADAVGALILWGQEMGHVGRCPTCEDVVLRVVTAPDRVFLDLRGSVRLELPRTGS
;
A
#
# COMPACT_ATOMS: atom_id res chain seq x y z
N MET A 1 -11.43 24.46 15.19
CA MET A 1 -11.48 23.02 15.50
C MET A 1 -10.23 22.65 16.27
N ASN A 2 -10.33 21.76 17.26
CA ASN A 2 -9.18 21.28 18.02
C ASN A 2 -8.61 20.01 17.37
N PRO A 3 -7.30 19.76 17.41
CA PRO A 3 -6.72 18.52 16.89
C PRO A 3 -7.34 17.29 17.58
N LEU A 4 -7.62 16.26 16.80
CA LEU A 4 -8.03 14.95 17.30
C LEU A 4 -6.79 14.07 17.51
N ASP A 5 -6.91 13.11 18.43
CA ASP A 5 -5.93 12.05 18.58
C ASP A 5 -5.94 11.12 17.36
N GLY A 6 -4.76 10.63 16.95
CA GLY A 6 -4.63 9.78 15.76
C GLY A 6 -5.39 8.46 15.86
N ASN A 7 -5.65 7.95 17.08
CA ASN A 7 -6.46 6.74 17.27
C ASN A 7 -7.92 6.95 16.87
N ALA A 8 -8.38 8.18 16.63
CA ALA A 8 -9.70 8.45 16.07
C ALA A 8 -9.90 7.77 14.69
N MET A 9 -8.82 7.53 13.93
CA MET A 9 -8.86 6.83 12.63
C MET A 9 -8.85 5.30 12.78
N ALA A 10 -8.85 4.75 13.99
CA ALA A 10 -8.72 3.30 14.19
C ALA A 10 -9.84 2.50 13.50
N GLY A 11 -11.06 3.07 13.41
CA GLY A 11 -12.17 2.50 12.65
C GLY A 11 -11.89 2.51 11.15
N ASP A 12 -11.55 3.68 10.61
CA ASP A 12 -11.26 3.88 9.18
C ASP A 12 -10.13 2.95 8.71
N LEU A 13 -9.03 2.87 9.47
CA LEU A 13 -7.89 2.03 9.13
C LEU A 13 -8.21 0.54 9.23
N ARG A 14 -9.13 0.14 10.12
CA ARG A 14 -9.57 -1.26 10.23
C ARG A 14 -10.29 -1.71 8.98
N GLU A 15 -11.10 -0.85 8.37
CA GLU A 15 -11.77 -1.16 7.10
C GLU A 15 -10.75 -1.39 5.97
N LEU A 16 -9.66 -0.61 5.93
CA LEU A 16 -8.61 -0.75 4.90
C LEU A 16 -7.95 -2.13 4.86
N PHE A 17 -7.90 -2.87 5.97
CA PHE A 17 -7.30 -4.21 6.02
C PHE A 17 -8.29 -5.34 5.81
N THR A 18 -9.59 -5.03 5.64
CA THR A 18 -10.62 -6.04 5.29
C THR A 18 -10.77 -6.25 3.79
N VAL A 19 -10.19 -5.37 2.97
CA VAL A 19 -10.27 -5.41 1.52
C VAL A 19 -9.07 -6.11 0.90
N ASP A 20 -9.26 -6.70 -0.28
CA ASP A 20 -8.15 -7.18 -1.09
C ASP A 20 -7.32 -5.98 -1.59
N VAL A 21 -6.22 -5.70 -0.88
CA VAL A 21 -5.32 -4.58 -1.18
C VAL A 21 -4.63 -4.75 -2.54
N THR A 22 -4.60 -5.94 -3.13
CA THR A 22 -4.03 -6.13 -4.47
C THR A 22 -4.85 -5.42 -5.56
N ALA A 23 -6.14 -5.16 -5.30
CA ALA A 23 -7.02 -4.37 -6.16
C ALA A 23 -6.93 -2.85 -5.89
N ALA A 24 -6.19 -2.41 -4.87
CA ALA A 24 -6.00 -0.98 -4.61
C ALA A 24 -5.18 -0.35 -5.73
N HIS A 25 -5.52 0.88 -6.15
CA HIS A 25 -4.74 1.60 -7.15
C HIS A 25 -3.66 2.43 -6.47
N TYR A 26 -2.41 2.26 -6.91
CA TYR A 26 -1.30 3.12 -6.50
C TYR A 26 -1.12 4.27 -7.50
N THR A 27 -0.43 5.32 -7.08
CA THR A 27 0.15 6.32 -7.99
C THR A 27 1.65 6.40 -7.72
N CYS A 28 2.46 6.05 -8.72
CA CYS A 28 3.93 6.03 -8.60
C CYS A 28 4.48 7.42 -8.31
N ALA A 29 5.30 7.55 -7.28
CA ALA A 29 5.98 8.81 -6.96
C ALA A 29 7.07 9.19 -7.98
N GLY A 30 7.61 8.21 -8.71
CA GLY A 30 8.66 8.43 -9.72
C GLY A 30 8.12 8.99 -11.03
N CYS A 31 7.09 8.36 -11.60
CA CYS A 31 6.59 8.69 -12.93
C CYS A 31 5.11 9.07 -13.00
N GLY A 32 4.37 9.01 -11.89
CA GLY A 32 2.94 9.32 -11.85
C GLY A 32 2.02 8.25 -12.44
N HIS A 33 2.56 7.13 -12.97
CA HIS A 33 1.75 6.01 -13.45
C HIS A 33 0.86 5.48 -12.31
N ALA A 34 -0.39 5.19 -12.64
CA ALA A 34 -1.37 4.66 -11.71
C ALA A 34 -2.01 3.39 -12.26
N ASP A 35 -2.04 2.35 -11.43
CA ASP A 35 -2.59 1.04 -11.75
C ASP A 35 -2.87 0.29 -10.44
N ALA A 36 -3.47 -0.90 -10.50
CA ALA A 36 -3.65 -1.77 -9.37
C ALA A 36 -2.29 -2.21 -8.76
N VAL A 37 -2.24 -2.38 -7.45
CA VAL A 37 -1.07 -2.91 -6.71
C VAL A 37 -0.67 -4.28 -7.25
N GLY A 38 -1.63 -5.10 -7.66
CA GLY A 38 -1.38 -6.40 -8.30
C GLY A 38 -0.64 -6.34 -9.63
N ALA A 39 -0.54 -5.17 -10.28
CA ALA A 39 0.22 -4.97 -11.52
C ALA A 39 1.71 -4.63 -11.28
N LEU A 40 2.13 -4.49 -10.02
CA LEU A 40 3.54 -4.23 -9.69
C LEU A 40 4.43 -5.42 -10.05
N ILE A 41 5.64 -5.13 -10.54
CA ILE A 41 6.68 -6.15 -10.71
C ILE A 41 7.23 -6.50 -9.33
N LEU A 42 6.99 -7.73 -8.89
CA LEU A 42 7.33 -8.17 -7.54
C LEU A 42 8.69 -8.87 -7.51
N TRP A 43 9.52 -8.46 -6.56
CA TRP A 43 10.79 -9.12 -6.23
C TRP A 43 10.75 -9.52 -4.75
N GLY A 44 11.09 -10.77 -4.43
CA GLY A 44 11.13 -11.20 -3.04
C GLY A 44 10.96 -12.70 -2.82
N GLN A 45 11.19 -13.11 -1.58
CA GLN A 45 11.06 -14.48 -1.04
C GLN A 45 10.71 -14.35 0.45
N GLU A 46 10.16 -15.42 1.04
CA GLU A 46 9.83 -15.70 2.46
C GLU A 46 9.73 -14.54 3.47
N MET A 47 10.74 -13.69 3.61
CA MET A 47 10.82 -12.60 4.59
C MET A 47 10.39 -11.23 4.06
N GLY A 48 10.15 -11.06 2.75
CA GLY A 48 9.61 -9.80 2.23
C GLY A 48 9.51 -9.67 0.71
N HIS A 49 8.73 -8.68 0.29
CA HIS A 49 8.45 -8.35 -1.10
C HIS A 49 8.70 -6.86 -1.38
N VAL A 50 9.20 -6.58 -2.58
CA VAL A 50 9.40 -5.24 -3.13
C VAL A 50 8.60 -5.15 -4.42
N GLY A 51 7.60 -4.27 -4.45
CA GLY A 51 6.80 -4.00 -5.64
C GLY A 51 7.36 -2.80 -6.41
N ARG A 52 7.66 -2.97 -7.69
CA ARG A 52 8.18 -1.93 -8.59
C ARG A 52 7.18 -1.54 -9.65
N CYS A 53 7.18 -0.26 -10.02
CA CYS A 53 6.36 0.27 -11.11
C CYS A 53 6.76 -0.41 -12.43
N PRO A 54 5.81 -0.92 -13.23
CA PRO A 54 6.13 -1.53 -14.53
C PRO A 54 6.58 -0.50 -15.57
N THR A 55 6.37 0.80 -15.34
CA THR A 55 6.73 1.88 -16.29
C THR A 55 8.12 2.45 -16.06
N CYS A 56 8.53 2.69 -14.82
CA CYS A 56 9.82 3.32 -14.50
C CYS A 56 10.71 2.50 -13.56
N GLU A 57 10.26 1.30 -13.17
CA GLU A 57 10.94 0.38 -12.25
C GLU A 57 11.20 0.92 -10.84
N ASP A 58 10.79 2.15 -10.51
CA ASP A 58 10.90 2.67 -9.16
C ASP A 58 10.15 1.79 -8.15
N VAL A 59 10.71 1.70 -6.95
CA VAL A 59 10.08 0.96 -5.86
C VAL A 59 8.86 1.73 -5.40
N VAL A 60 7.69 1.12 -5.57
CA VAL A 60 6.38 1.68 -5.19
C VAL A 60 6.05 1.33 -3.73
N LEU A 61 6.29 0.07 -3.34
CA LEU A 61 6.04 -0.41 -1.99
C LEU A 61 6.98 -1.54 -1.55
N ARG A 62 7.06 -1.76 -0.24
CA ARG A 62 7.73 -2.92 0.37
C ARG A 62 6.89 -3.49 1.49
N VAL A 63 6.82 -4.82 1.56
CA VAL A 63 6.23 -5.54 2.69
C VAL A 63 7.28 -6.46 3.26
N VAL A 64 7.56 -6.35 4.56
CA VAL A 64 8.51 -7.23 5.26
C VAL A 64 7.79 -7.84 6.46
N THR A 65 7.86 -9.16 6.57
CA THR A 65 7.26 -9.91 7.68
C THR A 65 8.37 -10.37 8.62
N ALA A 66 8.35 -9.87 9.85
CA ALA A 66 9.19 -10.33 10.95
C ALA A 66 8.36 -11.20 11.90
N PRO A 67 8.98 -11.94 12.85
CA PRO A 67 8.25 -12.87 13.72
C PRO A 67 7.06 -12.27 14.48
N ASP A 68 7.14 -10.99 14.90
CA ASP A 68 6.12 -10.31 15.71
C ASP A 68 5.59 -9.01 15.09
N ARG A 69 6.03 -8.67 13.86
CA ARG A 69 5.74 -7.38 13.20
C ARG A 69 5.61 -7.54 11.69
N VAL A 70 4.81 -6.67 11.08
CA VAL A 70 4.77 -6.46 9.63
C VAL A 70 5.15 -5.01 9.35
N PHE A 71 6.06 -4.80 8.42
CA PHE A 71 6.46 -3.49 7.95
C PHE A 71 5.89 -3.26 6.55
N LEU A 72 5.11 -2.20 6.40
CA LEU A 72 4.60 -1.73 5.11
C LEU A 72 5.23 -0.35 4.83
N ASP A 73 6.05 -0.27 3.78
CA ASP A 73 6.63 0.97 3.27
C ASP A 73 5.93 1.36 1.98
N LEU A 74 5.40 2.59 1.95
CA LEU A 74 4.63 3.15 0.83
C LEU A 74 5.24 4.45 0.30
N ARG A 75 6.48 4.79 0.67
CA ARG A 75 7.10 6.08 0.27
C ARG A 75 7.20 6.28 -1.24
N GLY A 76 7.20 5.20 -2.02
CA GLY A 76 7.16 5.24 -3.49
C GLY A 76 5.78 5.42 -4.09
N SER A 77 4.74 5.50 -3.25
CA SER A 77 3.35 5.73 -3.64
C SER A 77 2.91 7.11 -3.15
N VAL A 78 2.40 7.94 -4.06
CA VAL A 78 1.81 9.25 -3.70
C VAL A 78 0.41 9.07 -3.11
N ARG A 79 -0.31 8.05 -3.59
CA ARG A 79 -1.68 7.74 -3.19
C ARG A 79 -1.92 6.24 -3.29
N LEU A 80 -2.71 5.72 -2.36
CA LEU A 80 -3.40 4.43 -2.48
C LEU A 80 -4.90 4.69 -2.46
N GLU A 81 -5.60 4.17 -3.46
CA GLU A 81 -7.06 4.17 -3.53
C GLU A 81 -7.55 2.73 -3.36
N LEU A 82 -8.36 2.48 -2.32
CA LEU A 82 -8.87 1.15 -2.03
C LEU A 82 -10.34 1.04 -2.44
N PRO A 83 -10.79 -0.13 -2.95
CA PRO A 83 -12.21 -0.37 -3.13
C PRO A 83 -12.92 -0.35 -1.76
N ARG A 84 -14.15 0.18 -1.69
CA ARG A 84 -14.94 0.14 -0.45
C ARG A 84 -15.61 -1.22 -0.31
N THR A 85 -15.48 -1.87 0.85
CA THR A 85 -16.22 -3.09 1.18
C THR A 85 -17.70 -2.74 1.44
N GLY A 86 -18.61 -3.22 0.60
CA GLY A 86 -20.05 -3.09 0.78
C GLY A 86 -20.64 -1.75 0.29
N SER A 87 -21.55 -1.84 -0.66
CA SER A 87 -22.60 -0.82 -0.93
C SER A 87 -23.93 -1.34 -0.41
#